data_AF-A0A6L5XZ01-F1
#
_entry.id   AF-A0A6L5XZ01-F1
#
_cell.length_a   1.000
_cell.length_b   1.000
_cell.length_c   1.000
_cell.angle_alpha   90.00
_cell.angle_beta   90.00
_cell.angle_gamma   90.00
#
_symmetry.space_group_name_H-M   'P 1'
#
loop_
_entity.id
_entity.type
_entity.pdbx_description
1 polymer ?
#
loop_
_entity_poly.entity_id
_entity_poly.type
_entity_poly.pdbx_seq_one_letter_code
_entity_poly.pdbx_strand_id
1 'polypeptide(L)'
;MVATKVEIKEEAINRIKTLIEKCNLNPNVLKYFNEGKVYYSYLTAGGFMGSIDTISYDKNYEKAVKDFEAKHSDCIVYHAIESITAHGKLLSLLYVSSDKEDWESERLESNNNIMSYVFNLDNPDSSEFGYITIDSFMRSGALVRTDVV
;
A
#
# COMPACT_ATOMS: atom_id res chain seq x y z
N MET A 1 -6.41 -18.89 10.71
CA MET A 1 -6.11 -18.65 12.16
C MET A 1 -6.12 -17.15 12.43
N VAL A 2 -6.97 -16.66 13.34
CA VAL A 2 -7.10 -15.20 13.59
C VAL A 2 -5.91 -14.64 14.38
N ALA A 3 -5.29 -13.58 13.87
CA ALA A 3 -4.19 -12.84 14.47
C ALA A 3 -4.66 -11.81 15.50
N THR A 4 -3.84 -11.59 16.52
CA THR A 4 -4.00 -10.47 17.44
C THR A 4 -3.54 -9.16 16.79
N LYS A 5 -3.99 -8.01 17.31
CA LYS A 5 -3.54 -6.69 16.85
C LYS A 5 -2.02 -6.50 16.91
N VAL A 6 -1.36 -7.13 17.90
CA VAL A 6 0.10 -7.08 18.04
C VAL A 6 0.75 -7.83 16.88
N GLU A 7 0.28 -9.03 16.58
CA GLU A 7 0.80 -9.85 15.48
C GLU A 7 0.55 -9.21 14.10
N ILE A 8 -0.62 -8.60 13.88
CA ILE A 8 -0.91 -7.84 12.65
C ILE A 8 0.08 -6.68 12.49
N LYS A 9 0.37 -5.95 13.57
CA LYS A 9 1.34 -4.85 13.53
C LYS A 9 2.77 -5.34 13.28
N GLU A 10 3.17 -6.44 13.89
CA GLU A 10 4.48 -7.07 13.66
C GLU A 10 4.63 -7.56 12.21
N GLU A 11 3.58 -8.16 11.66
CA GLU A 11 3.54 -8.57 10.26
C GLU A 11 3.63 -7.37 9.31
N ALA A 12 2.90 -6.28 9.59
CA ALA A 12 2.99 -5.05 8.80
C ALA A 12 4.42 -4.48 8.80
N ILE A 13 5.09 -4.48 9.97
CA ILE A 13 6.50 -4.10 10.09
C ILE A 13 7.40 -4.99 9.22
N ASN A 14 7.18 -6.30 9.21
CA ASN A 14 7.95 -7.23 8.37
C ASN A 14 7.71 -7.01 6.88
N ARG A 15 6.47 -6.72 6.47
CA ARG A 15 6.13 -6.36 5.08
C ARG A 15 6.80 -5.05 4.66
N ILE A 16 6.80 -4.03 5.51
CA ILE A 16 7.53 -2.77 5.24
C ILE A 16 9.05 -3.03 5.11
N LYS A 17 9.67 -3.81 6.00
CA LYS A 17 11.09 -4.17 5.89
C LYS A 17 11.39 -4.89 4.57
N THR A 18 10.52 -5.82 4.18
CA THR A 18 10.62 -6.52 2.88
C THR A 18 10.60 -5.54 1.71
N LEU A 19 9.72 -4.52 1.74
CA LEU A 19 9.66 -3.49 0.71
C LEU A 19 10.90 -2.58 0.69
N ILE A 20 11.47 -2.27 1.86
CA ILE A 20 12.73 -1.52 1.97
C ILE A 20 13.87 -2.33 1.33
N GLU A 21 13.98 -3.62 1.66
CA GLU A 21 15.06 -4.49 1.20
C GLU A 21 14.95 -4.84 -0.29
N LYS A 22 13.75 -5.19 -0.77
CA LYS A 22 13.55 -5.67 -2.16
C LYS A 22 13.23 -4.55 -3.16
N CYS A 23 12.49 -3.54 -2.73
CA CYS A 23 11.97 -2.48 -3.60
C CYS A 23 12.54 -1.10 -3.25
N ASN A 24 13.60 -1.04 -2.44
CA ASN A 24 14.26 0.21 -2.04
C ASN A 24 13.27 1.27 -1.50
N LEU A 25 12.19 0.84 -0.83
CA LEU A 25 11.25 1.78 -0.18
C LEU A 25 12.01 2.64 0.83
N ASN A 26 11.68 3.93 0.92
CA ASN A 26 12.32 4.83 1.87
C ASN A 26 12.20 4.30 3.32
N PRO A 27 13.31 4.07 4.04
CA PRO A 27 13.29 3.45 5.36
C PRO A 27 12.56 4.30 6.42
N ASN A 28 12.38 5.60 6.18
CA ASN A 28 11.58 6.45 7.07
C ASN A 28 10.10 6.01 7.12
N VAL A 29 9.58 5.32 6.12
CA VAL A 29 8.21 4.77 6.15
C VAL A 29 8.01 3.84 7.35
N LEU A 30 9.01 3.01 7.67
CA LEU A 30 8.95 2.16 8.87
C LEU A 30 8.89 2.98 10.16
N LYS A 31 9.67 4.07 10.23
CA LYS A 31 9.62 4.99 11.38
C LYS A 31 8.22 5.60 11.51
N TYR A 32 7.66 6.12 10.42
CA TYR A 32 6.35 6.76 10.43
C TYR A 32 5.21 5.78 10.75
N PHE A 33 5.27 4.55 10.24
CA PHE A 33 4.30 3.51 10.58
C PHE A 33 4.31 3.20 12.08
N ASN A 34 5.50 3.13 12.71
CA ASN A 34 5.60 2.94 14.15
C ASN A 34 5.01 4.11 14.96
N GLU A 35 5.03 5.33 14.42
CA GLU A 35 4.35 6.52 14.97
C GLU A 35 2.83 6.54 14.69
N GLY A 36 2.28 5.50 14.04
CA GLY A 36 0.86 5.41 13.71
C GLY A 36 0.45 6.21 12.46
N LYS A 37 1.40 6.54 11.58
CA LYS A 37 1.14 7.27 10.33
C LYS A 37 1.33 6.34 9.14
N VAL A 38 0.40 6.44 8.18
CA VAL A 38 0.53 5.77 6.89
C VAL A 38 1.02 6.77 5.85
N TYR A 39 1.93 6.32 5.00
CA TYR A 39 2.47 7.09 3.88
C TYR A 39 2.09 6.40 2.58
N TYR A 40 2.11 7.16 1.49
CA TYR A 40 1.83 6.64 0.16
C TYR A 40 2.89 7.10 -0.83
N SER A 41 3.16 6.26 -1.82
CA SER A 41 4.02 6.57 -2.96
C SER A 41 3.20 7.14 -4.10
N TYR A 42 3.75 8.11 -4.83
CA TYR A 42 3.12 8.67 -6.02
C TYR A 42 4.17 9.27 -6.95
N LEU A 43 3.76 9.61 -8.18
CA LEU A 43 4.62 10.25 -9.16
C LEU A 43 4.29 11.74 -9.31
N THR A 44 5.31 12.57 -9.29
CA THR A 44 5.25 14.02 -9.50
C THR A 44 5.98 14.40 -10.79
N ALA A 45 5.94 15.71 -11.11
CA ALA A 45 6.58 16.27 -12.30
C ALA A 45 6.15 15.55 -13.60
N GLY A 46 4.89 15.13 -13.71
CA GLY A 46 4.40 14.43 -14.90
C GLY A 46 4.94 13.00 -15.07
N GLY A 47 5.33 12.32 -13.98
CA GLY A 47 5.81 10.94 -14.02
C GLY A 47 7.33 10.79 -13.90
N PHE A 48 8.08 11.90 -13.85
CA PHE A 48 9.55 11.87 -13.83
C PHE A 48 10.17 11.80 -12.44
N MET A 49 9.38 11.99 -11.37
CA MET A 49 9.88 11.98 -10.00
C MET A 49 9.00 11.12 -9.09
N GLY A 50 9.61 10.19 -8.36
CA GLY A 50 8.94 9.45 -7.29
C GLY A 50 8.91 10.26 -6.00
N SER A 51 7.78 10.27 -5.32
CA SER A 51 7.57 11.02 -4.08
C SER A 51 6.81 10.17 -3.07
N ILE A 52 6.98 10.50 -1.78
CA ILE A 52 6.27 9.83 -0.69
C ILE A 52 5.76 10.89 0.28
N ASP A 53 4.47 10.87 0.56
CA ASP A 53 3.83 11.77 1.50
C ASP A 53 2.90 11.01 2.46
N THR A 54 2.47 11.68 3.53
CA THR A 54 1.52 11.09 4.46
C THR A 54 0.12 11.06 3.87
N ILE A 55 -0.65 9.99 4.08
CA ILE A 55 -2.03 9.89 3.56
C ILE A 55 -2.94 11.04 4.02
N SER A 56 -2.63 11.69 5.13
CA SER A 56 -3.40 12.82 5.66
C SER A 56 -3.22 14.11 4.86
N TYR A 57 -2.28 14.14 3.91
CA TYR A 57 -2.12 15.25 2.98
C TYR A 57 -3.30 15.35 2.01
N ASP A 58 -3.83 14.21 1.54
CA ASP A 58 -5.03 14.13 0.70
C ASP A 58 -6.20 13.54 1.50
N LYS A 59 -7.23 14.35 1.75
CA LYS A 59 -8.41 13.93 2.53
C LYS A 59 -9.16 12.75 1.90
N ASN A 60 -9.09 12.58 0.58
CA ASN A 60 -9.71 11.43 -0.07
C ASN A 60 -8.95 10.15 0.24
N TYR A 61 -7.62 10.22 0.40
CA TYR A 61 -6.80 9.05 0.72
C TYR A 61 -6.95 8.66 2.17
N GLU A 62 -6.93 9.66 3.06
CA GLU A 62 -7.24 9.44 4.46
C GLU A 62 -8.62 8.80 4.64
N LYS A 63 -9.62 9.26 3.87
CA LYS A 63 -10.96 8.66 3.88
C LYS A 63 -10.94 7.23 3.32
N ALA A 64 -10.26 6.97 2.22
CA ALA A 64 -10.20 5.63 1.61
C ALA A 64 -9.59 4.60 2.57
N VAL A 65 -8.50 4.96 3.27
CA VAL A 65 -7.87 4.09 4.29
C VAL A 65 -8.83 3.85 5.46
N LYS A 66 -9.45 4.90 6.00
CA LYS A 66 -10.40 4.77 7.12
C LYS A 66 -11.62 3.93 6.75
N ASP A 67 -12.18 4.14 5.56
CA ASP A 67 -13.33 3.37 5.08
C ASP A 67 -12.97 1.90 4.86
N PHE A 68 -11.77 1.61 4.33
CA PHE A 68 -11.27 0.26 4.18
C PHE A 68 -11.12 -0.44 5.53
N GLU A 69 -10.40 0.17 6.48
CA GLU A 69 -10.19 -0.40 7.82
C GLU A 69 -11.50 -0.50 8.63
N ALA A 70 -12.49 0.38 8.38
CA ALA A 70 -13.80 0.27 9.01
C ALA A 70 -14.64 -0.88 8.44
N LYS A 71 -14.59 -1.11 7.12
CA LYS A 71 -15.28 -2.23 6.45
C LYS A 71 -14.61 -3.57 6.71
N HIS A 72 -13.29 -3.55 6.86
CA HIS A 72 -12.44 -4.69 7.14
C HIS A 72 -11.79 -4.47 8.51
N SER A 73 -12.60 -4.56 9.58
CA SER A 73 -12.28 -4.18 10.97
C SER A 73 -11.00 -4.78 11.54
N ASP A 74 -10.51 -5.84 10.90
CA ASP A 74 -9.35 -6.61 11.33
C ASP A 74 -8.19 -6.54 10.32
N CYS A 75 -8.23 -5.55 9.42
CA CYS A 75 -7.14 -5.19 8.53
C CYS A 75 -6.44 -3.89 8.97
N ILE A 76 -5.13 -3.78 8.72
CA ILE A 76 -4.37 -2.54 8.91
C ILE A 76 -3.63 -2.21 7.60
N VAL A 77 -3.74 -0.96 7.14
CA VAL A 77 -2.98 -0.46 5.99
C VAL A 77 -1.61 0.02 6.46
N TYR A 78 -0.55 -0.45 5.81
CA TYR A 78 0.83 -0.10 6.18
C TYR A 78 1.54 0.79 5.16
N HIS A 79 1.07 0.81 3.91
CA HIS A 79 1.55 1.71 2.85
C HIS A 79 0.49 1.80 1.73
N ALA A 80 0.53 2.83 0.91
CA ALA A 80 -0.31 2.92 -0.28
C ALA A 80 0.46 3.39 -1.52
N ILE A 81 -0.08 3.13 -2.71
CA ILE A 81 0.52 3.51 -3.99
C ILE A 81 -0.54 4.18 -4.85
N GLU A 82 -0.32 5.43 -5.22
CA GLU A 82 -1.14 6.14 -6.19
C GLU A 82 -0.76 5.70 -7.61
N SER A 83 -1.75 5.52 -8.47
CA SER A 83 -1.55 5.28 -9.89
C SER A 83 -2.58 6.03 -10.72
N ILE A 84 -2.13 6.83 -11.68
CA ILE A 84 -2.99 7.50 -12.65
C ILE A 84 -3.08 6.62 -13.89
N THR A 85 -4.27 6.11 -14.20
CA THR A 85 -4.49 5.15 -15.28
C THR A 85 -5.58 5.65 -16.22
N ALA A 86 -5.76 5.00 -17.38
CA ALA A 86 -6.90 5.25 -18.26
C ALA A 86 -8.26 4.95 -17.60
N HIS A 87 -8.28 4.11 -16.55
CA HIS A 87 -9.47 3.74 -15.78
C HIS A 87 -9.74 4.67 -14.59
N GLY A 88 -8.94 5.73 -14.45
CA GLY A 88 -9.04 6.71 -13.38
C GLY A 88 -7.86 6.68 -12.41
N LYS A 89 -7.99 7.48 -11.37
CA LYS A 89 -7.06 7.63 -10.26
C LYS A 89 -7.27 6.49 -9.26
N LEU A 90 -6.27 5.62 -9.17
CA LEU A 90 -6.27 4.45 -8.30
C LEU A 90 -5.39 4.68 -7.08
N LEU A 91 -5.80 4.13 -5.94
CA LEU A 91 -5.01 4.06 -4.72
C LEU A 91 -4.96 2.60 -4.26
N SER A 92 -3.83 1.95 -4.50
CA SER A 92 -3.59 0.59 -4.04
C SER A 92 -3.17 0.60 -2.57
N LEU A 93 -4.01 0.02 -1.70
CA LEU A 93 -3.76 -0.10 -0.28
C LEU A 93 -3.04 -1.43 -0.01
N LEU A 94 -1.84 -1.35 0.55
CA LEU A 94 -1.10 -2.52 1.03
C LEU A 94 -1.45 -2.72 2.50
N TYR A 95 -2.01 -3.89 2.81
CA TYR A 95 -2.62 -4.17 4.11
C TYR A 95 -2.12 -5.49 4.71
N VAL A 96 -2.44 -5.70 5.98
CA VAL A 96 -2.34 -7.00 6.66
C VAL A 96 -3.73 -7.34 7.18
N SER A 97 -4.29 -8.49 6.78
CA SER A 97 -5.55 -8.98 7.34
C SER A 97 -5.33 -9.70 8.67
N SER A 98 -6.41 -10.01 9.37
CA SER A 98 -6.34 -10.83 10.57
C SER A 98 -6.21 -12.32 10.32
N ASP A 99 -6.49 -12.82 9.12
CA ASP A 99 -6.35 -14.25 8.87
C ASP A 99 -4.92 -14.60 8.48
N LYS A 100 -4.21 -15.27 9.39
CA LYS A 100 -2.84 -15.71 9.15
C LYS A 100 -2.71 -16.73 8.01
N GLU A 101 -3.80 -17.41 7.66
CA GLU A 101 -3.80 -18.35 6.54
C GLU A 101 -3.65 -17.60 5.20
N ASP A 102 -4.13 -16.37 5.11
CA ASP A 102 -4.03 -15.55 3.90
C ASP A 102 -2.66 -14.85 3.78
N TRP A 103 -1.93 -14.68 4.89
CA TRP A 103 -0.70 -13.86 4.93
C TRP A 103 0.36 -14.26 3.93
N GLU A 104 0.51 -15.56 3.64
CA GLU A 104 1.47 -16.00 2.62
C GLU A 104 1.12 -15.44 1.25
N SER A 105 -0.16 -15.51 0.88
CA SER A 105 -0.68 -15.04 -0.40
C SER A 105 -0.78 -13.51 -0.50
N GLU A 106 -0.79 -12.82 0.65
CA GLU A 106 -0.86 -11.36 0.68
C GLU A 106 0.49 -10.65 0.65
N ARG A 107 1.57 -11.35 1.00
CA ARG A 107 2.92 -10.80 1.04
C ARG A 107 3.47 -10.53 -0.36
N LEU A 108 4.54 -9.74 -0.42
CA LEU A 108 5.29 -9.53 -1.66
C LEU A 108 5.95 -10.85 -2.12
N GLU A 109 5.51 -11.32 -3.28
CA GLU A 109 6.05 -12.50 -3.96
C GLU A 109 7.41 -12.23 -4.63
N SER A 110 8.05 -13.27 -5.14
CA SER A 110 9.35 -13.18 -5.84
C SER A 110 9.28 -12.48 -7.20
N ASN A 111 8.10 -12.42 -7.80
CA ASN A 111 7.79 -11.72 -9.07
C ASN A 111 7.34 -10.26 -8.84
N ASN A 112 7.47 -9.75 -7.61
CA ASN A 112 6.96 -8.44 -7.16
C ASN A 112 5.43 -8.27 -7.21
N ASN A 113 4.66 -9.35 -7.30
CA ASN A 113 3.22 -9.30 -7.07
C ASN A 113 2.93 -9.19 -5.59
N ILE A 114 1.87 -8.45 -5.27
CA ILE A 114 1.40 -8.29 -3.89
C ILE A 114 -0.12 -8.15 -3.89
N MET A 115 -0.80 -8.80 -2.94
CA MET A 115 -2.23 -8.58 -2.76
C MET A 115 -2.46 -7.17 -2.24
N SER A 116 -3.45 -6.49 -2.80
CA SER A 116 -3.83 -5.15 -2.40
C SER A 116 -5.33 -4.97 -2.47
N TYR A 117 -5.83 -3.97 -1.77
CA TYR A 117 -7.16 -3.43 -2.07
C TYR A 117 -6.98 -2.18 -2.93
N VAL A 118 -7.46 -2.23 -4.17
CA VAL A 118 -7.33 -1.13 -5.13
C VAL A 118 -8.58 -0.27 -5.07
N PHE A 119 -8.44 0.92 -4.49
CA PHE A 119 -9.52 1.89 -4.45
C PHE A 119 -9.52 2.71 -5.74
N ASN A 120 -10.62 2.69 -6.50
CA ASN A 120 -10.80 3.58 -7.64
C ASN A 120 -11.49 4.86 -7.16
N LEU A 121 -10.75 5.97 -7.10
CA LEU A 121 -11.25 7.24 -6.57
C LEU A 121 -12.25 7.92 -7.51
N ASP A 122 -12.18 7.64 -8.80
CA ASP A 122 -13.08 8.20 -9.80
C ASP A 122 -14.35 7.34 -9.97
N ASN A 123 -14.25 6.03 -9.69
CA ASN A 123 -15.38 5.10 -9.68
C ASN A 123 -15.31 4.10 -8.51
N PRO A 124 -15.74 4.50 -7.29
CA PRO A 124 -15.60 3.69 -6.08
C PRO A 124 -16.25 2.31 -6.14
N ASP A 125 -17.31 2.12 -6.94
CA ASP A 125 -18.00 0.83 -7.12
C ASP A 125 -17.14 -0.21 -7.88
N SER A 126 -16.09 0.23 -8.55
CA SER A 126 -15.08 -0.64 -9.18
C SER A 126 -13.85 -0.87 -8.31
N SER A 127 -13.92 -0.59 -7.01
CA SER A 127 -12.84 -0.90 -6.07
C SER A 127 -12.87 -2.38 -5.68
N GLU A 128 -11.71 -3.03 -5.69
CA GLU A 128 -11.62 -4.49 -5.51
C GLU A 128 -10.33 -4.94 -4.83
N PHE A 129 -10.35 -6.16 -4.29
CA PHE A 129 -9.13 -6.87 -3.93
C PHE A 129 -8.49 -7.43 -5.19
N GLY A 130 -7.17 -7.29 -5.31
CA GLY A 130 -6.45 -7.80 -6.46
C GLY A 130 -4.94 -7.78 -6.26
N TYR A 131 -4.28 -8.69 -6.98
CA TYR A 131 -2.84 -8.67 -7.13
C TYR A 131 -2.43 -7.51 -8.05
N ILE A 132 -1.43 -6.77 -7.61
CA ILE A 132 -0.76 -5.75 -8.41
C ILE A 132 0.72 -6.08 -8.50
N THR A 133 1.38 -5.64 -9.56
CA THR A 133 2.83 -5.72 -9.68
C THR A 133 3.43 -4.37 -9.30
N ILE A 134 4.43 -4.38 -8.41
CA ILE A 134 5.08 -3.15 -7.95
C ILE A 134 6.58 -3.14 -8.26
N ASP A 135 7.17 -1.96 -8.32
CA ASP A 135 8.63 -1.79 -8.37
C ASP A 135 9.05 -0.50 -7.67
N SER A 136 10.35 -0.38 -7.43
CA SER A 136 11.03 0.85 -7.07
C SER A 136 10.98 1.87 -8.20
N PHE A 137 10.69 3.13 -7.89
CA PHE A 137 10.88 4.21 -8.85
C PHE A 137 12.31 4.74 -8.78
N MET A 138 13.18 4.18 -9.62
CA MET A 138 14.62 4.50 -9.67
C MET A 138 15.24 4.42 -8.26
N ARG A 139 15.86 5.51 -7.78
CA ARG A 139 16.45 5.62 -6.43
C ARG A 139 15.69 6.59 -5.52
N SER A 140 14.44 6.91 -5.85
CA SER A 140 13.66 7.92 -5.12
C SER A 140 13.20 7.45 -3.73
N GLY A 141 13.17 6.13 -3.51
CA GLY A 141 12.56 5.53 -2.33
C GLY A 141 11.06 5.29 -2.47
N ALA A 142 10.41 5.79 -3.54
CA ALA A 142 8.99 5.58 -3.80
C ALA A 142 8.75 4.27 -4.56
N LEU A 143 7.55 3.73 -4.39
CA LEU A 143 7.04 2.56 -5.12
C LEU A 143 6.11 3.00 -6.24
N VAL A 144 6.08 2.23 -7.33
CA VAL A 144 5.13 2.39 -8.43
C VAL A 144 4.46 1.08 -8.74
N ARG A 145 3.23 1.16 -9.25
CA ARG A 145 2.51 0.03 -9.84
C ARG A 145 2.92 -0.10 -11.31
N THR A 146 3.20 -1.31 -11.79
CA THR A 146 3.76 -1.56 -13.13
C THR A 146 2.86 -2.41 -14.03
N ASP A 147 1.79 -3.01 -13.49
CA ASP A 147 0.78 -3.77 -14.23
C ASP A 147 -0.37 -2.91 -14.79
N VAL A 148 -0.26 -1.59 -14.65
CA VAL A 148 -1.18 -0.61 -15.25
C VAL A 148 -0.43 0.19 -16.31
N VAL A 149 -0.79 -0.02 -17.56
CA VAL A 149 -0.30 0.75 -18.73
C VAL A 149 -1.48 1.42 -19.39
#